data_AF-A0A7C9NPW9-F1
#
_entry.id   AF-A0A7C9NPW9-F1
#
_cell.length_a   1.000
_cell.length_b   1.000
_cell.length_c   1.000
_cell.angle_alpha   90.00
_cell.angle_beta   90.00
_cell.angle_gamma   90.00
#
_symmetry.space_group_name_H-M   'P 1'
#
loop_
_entity.id
_entity.type
_entity.pdbx_description
1 polymer ?
#
loop_
_entity_poly.entity_id
_entity_poly.type
_entity_poly.pdbx_seq_one_letter_code
_entity_poly.pdbx_strand_id
1 'polypeptide(L)'
;MKGFTEFYKRITEELNNKPKSTKILYLVITIILPLAIFYNFYYTPKKEKEKNLVQTIESLDKEILKYEQIAKKEKELEFIVKERRKFLEESQKILPTEKEIPILLNNIAQLAKKRGLKVLQFVPKPEIQKNYYNEIPIELSFTGSFNNTFAFLNDVENLERLVNLISVEITQQDKDTLLTKSTFYTFKYTGVELKPQGKK
;
A
#
# COMPACT_ATOMS: atom_id res chain seq x y z
N MET A 1 -43.22 6.14 -60.45
CA MET A 1 -44.55 5.57 -60.12
C MET A 1 -45.24 4.83 -61.28
N LYS A 2 -44.68 4.71 -62.49
CA LYS A 2 -45.31 3.96 -63.62
C LYS A 2 -45.13 2.43 -63.55
N GLY A 3 -44.09 1.92 -62.88
CA GLY A 3 -43.82 0.48 -62.82
C GLY A 3 -44.75 -0.33 -61.91
N PHE A 4 -45.36 0.30 -60.90
CA PHE A 4 -46.28 -0.38 -59.98
C PHE A 4 -47.65 -0.63 -60.62
N THR A 5 -48.15 0.32 -61.40
CA THR A 5 -49.41 0.18 -62.14
C THR A 5 -49.34 -0.90 -63.23
N GLU A 6 -48.22 -0.98 -63.95
CA GLU A 6 -47.92 -2.06 -64.92
C GLU A 6 -47.88 -3.44 -64.24
N PHE A 7 -47.23 -3.53 -63.08
CA PHE A 7 -47.14 -4.75 -62.29
C PHE A 7 -48.51 -5.23 -61.77
N TYR A 8 -49.34 -4.30 -61.27
CA TYR A 8 -50.70 -4.62 -60.82
C TYR A 8 -51.55 -5.15 -61.95
N LYS A 9 -51.51 -4.49 -63.12
CA LYS A 9 -52.26 -4.88 -64.31
C LYS A 9 -51.92 -6.31 -64.75
N ARG A 10 -50.62 -6.64 -64.79
CA ARG A 10 -50.11 -7.97 -65.16
C ARG A 10 -50.54 -9.06 -64.19
N ILE A 11 -50.54 -8.78 -62.89
CA ILE A 11 -50.99 -9.72 -61.86
C ILE A 11 -52.50 -9.97 -61.93
N THR A 12 -53.30 -8.92 -62.16
CA THR A 12 -54.75 -9.06 -62.28
C THR A 12 -55.16 -9.86 -63.52
N GLU A 13 -54.41 -9.77 -64.61
CA GLU A 13 -54.67 -10.49 -65.86
C GLU A 13 -54.34 -11.99 -65.74
N GLU A 14 -53.19 -12.34 -65.14
CA GLU A 14 -52.79 -13.72 -64.79
C GLU A 14 -53.72 -14.39 -63.77
N LEU A 15 -54.25 -13.62 -62.81
CA LEU A 15 -55.16 -14.13 -61.79
C LEU A 15 -56.57 -14.42 -62.33
N ASN A 16 -57.01 -13.73 -63.39
CA ASN A 16 -58.40 -13.80 -63.82
C ASN A 16 -58.80 -15.22 -64.32
N ASN A 17 -57.83 -15.98 -64.83
CA ASN A 17 -58.01 -17.31 -65.42
C ASN A 17 -57.72 -18.50 -64.45
N LYS A 18 -57.58 -18.23 -63.14
CA LYS A 18 -57.28 -19.25 -62.09
C LYS A 18 -58.41 -19.38 -61.05
N PRO A 19 -58.52 -20.52 -60.35
CA PRO A 19 -59.63 -20.81 -59.42
C PRO A 19 -59.73 -19.82 -58.25
N LYS A 20 -60.96 -19.62 -57.73
CA LYS A 20 -61.31 -18.56 -56.76
C LYS A 20 -60.44 -18.56 -55.49
N SER A 21 -60.00 -19.73 -55.02
CA SER A 21 -59.14 -19.87 -53.83
C SER A 21 -57.75 -19.24 -54.02
N THR A 22 -57.20 -19.29 -55.24
CA THR A 22 -55.88 -18.69 -55.55
C THR A 22 -55.94 -17.17 -55.59
N LYS A 23 -57.09 -16.59 -55.97
CA LYS A 23 -57.31 -15.13 -55.95
C LYS A 23 -57.31 -14.58 -54.52
N ILE A 24 -57.93 -15.29 -53.58
CA ILE A 24 -57.97 -14.90 -52.16
C ILE A 24 -56.57 -14.95 -51.54
N LEU A 25 -55.77 -15.97 -51.86
CA LEU A 25 -54.41 -16.11 -51.35
C LEU A 25 -53.51 -14.93 -51.76
N TYR A 26 -53.56 -14.51 -53.03
CA TYR A 26 -52.76 -13.38 -53.52
C TYR A 26 -53.18 -12.04 -52.92
N LEU A 27 -54.49 -11.84 -52.69
CA LEU A 27 -55.02 -10.63 -52.06
C LEU A 27 -54.56 -10.54 -50.60
N VAL A 28 -54.64 -11.65 -49.87
CA VAL A 28 -54.16 -11.76 -48.48
C VAL A 28 -52.64 -11.52 -48.41
N ILE A 29 -51.86 -12.07 -49.33
CA ILE A 29 -50.41 -11.85 -49.40
C ILE A 29 -50.07 -10.39 -49.71
N THR A 30 -50.78 -9.75 -50.65
CA THR A 30 -50.58 -8.33 -50.99
C THR A 30 -50.82 -7.40 -49.82
N ILE A 31 -51.72 -7.75 -48.91
CA ILE A 31 -52.01 -6.94 -47.71
C ILE A 31 -51.05 -7.27 -46.57
N ILE A 32 -50.82 -8.56 -46.29
CA ILE A 32 -50.02 -8.98 -45.13
C ILE A 32 -48.53 -8.69 -45.30
N LEU A 33 -47.99 -8.86 -46.51
CA LEU A 33 -46.57 -8.67 -46.79
C LEU A 33 -46.07 -7.24 -46.47
N PRO A 34 -46.72 -6.15 -46.95
CA PRO A 34 -46.31 -4.79 -46.59
C PRO A 34 -46.51 -4.48 -45.10
N LEU A 35 -47.54 -5.02 -44.42
CA LEU A 35 -47.71 -4.83 -42.98
C LEU A 35 -46.59 -5.51 -42.18
N ALA A 36 -46.19 -6.72 -42.54
CA ALA A 36 -45.11 -7.45 -41.87
C ALA A 36 -43.75 -6.75 -42.06
N ILE A 37 -43.47 -6.23 -43.27
CA ILE A 37 -42.27 -5.44 -43.58
C ILE A 37 -42.29 -4.12 -42.80
N PHE A 38 -43.44 -3.43 -42.74
CA PHE A 38 -43.58 -2.17 -42.00
C PHE A 38 -43.36 -2.39 -40.49
N TYR A 39 -43.95 -3.44 -39.92
CA TYR A 39 -43.78 -3.78 -38.51
C TYR A 39 -42.32 -4.13 -38.17
N ASN A 40 -41.65 -4.97 -38.98
CA ASN A 40 -40.26 -5.37 -38.74
C ASN A 40 -39.24 -4.25 -39.02
N PHE A 41 -39.43 -3.44 -40.06
CA PHE A 41 -38.41 -2.47 -40.47
C PHE A 41 -38.55 -1.11 -39.79
N TYR A 42 -39.77 -0.68 -39.42
CA TYR A 42 -40.01 0.65 -38.87
C TYR A 42 -40.10 0.69 -37.33
N TYR A 43 -40.60 -0.36 -36.68
CA TYR A 43 -40.78 -0.40 -35.22
C TYR A 43 -39.51 -0.81 -34.44
N THR A 44 -38.71 -1.70 -35.03
CA THR A 44 -37.48 -2.25 -34.44
C THR A 44 -36.36 -1.21 -34.23
N PRO A 45 -36.05 -0.30 -35.19
CA PRO A 45 -34.96 0.66 -35.01
C PRO A 45 -35.25 1.78 -34.00
N LYS A 46 -36.50 1.98 -33.57
CA LYS A 46 -36.84 2.95 -32.52
C LYS A 46 -36.62 2.41 -31.11
N LYS A 47 -36.83 1.11 -30.88
CA LYS A 47 -36.62 0.46 -29.57
C LYS A 47 -35.14 0.24 -29.25
N GLU A 48 -34.31 -0.02 -30.26
CA GLU A 48 -32.87 -0.21 -30.06
C GLU A 48 -32.18 1.10 -29.64
N LYS A 49 -32.59 2.25 -30.17
CA LYS A 49 -32.01 3.54 -29.79
C LYS A 49 -32.24 3.88 -28.32
N GLU A 50 -33.45 3.63 -27.81
CA GLU A 50 -33.81 3.86 -26.41
C GLU A 50 -33.06 2.90 -25.48
N LYS A 51 -32.95 1.62 -25.85
CA LYS A 51 -32.20 0.61 -25.08
C LYS A 51 -30.70 0.90 -25.05
N ASN A 52 -30.11 1.32 -26.17
CA ASN A 52 -28.70 1.69 -26.25
C ASN A 52 -28.39 2.95 -25.43
N LEU A 53 -29.29 3.94 -25.42
CA LEU A 53 -29.16 5.14 -24.59
C LEU A 53 -29.22 4.82 -23.09
N VAL A 54 -30.16 3.97 -22.66
CA VAL A 54 -30.26 3.52 -21.26
C VAL A 54 -29.02 2.72 -20.84
N GLN A 55 -28.54 1.80 -21.70
CA GLN A 55 -27.32 1.05 -21.43
C GLN A 55 -26.07 1.94 -21.37
N THR A 56 -26.02 3.00 -22.20
CA THR A 56 -24.93 3.98 -22.15
C THR A 56 -24.94 4.76 -20.84
N ILE A 57 -26.11 5.20 -20.38
CA ILE A 57 -26.28 5.89 -19.08
C ILE A 57 -25.85 4.98 -17.92
N GLU A 58 -26.32 3.73 -17.87
CA GLU A 58 -25.94 2.78 -16.83
C GLU A 58 -24.43 2.44 -16.84
N SER A 59 -23.79 2.46 -18.02
CA SER A 59 -22.35 2.25 -18.12
C SER A 59 -21.54 3.46 -17.65
N LEU A 60 -22.00 4.67 -17.97
CA LEU A 60 -21.37 5.93 -17.54
C LEU A 60 -21.47 6.10 -16.02
N ASP A 61 -22.61 5.78 -15.40
CA ASP A 61 -22.78 5.84 -13.95
C ASP A 61 -21.85 4.86 -13.20
N LYS A 62 -21.65 3.66 -13.76
CA LYS A 62 -20.70 2.68 -13.21
C LYS A 62 -19.25 3.16 -13.31
N GLU A 63 -18.89 3.83 -14.39
CA GLU A 63 -17.55 4.42 -14.54
C GLU A 63 -17.34 5.56 -13.54
N ILE A 64 -18.31 6.47 -13.38
CA ILE A 64 -18.25 7.54 -12.38
C ILE A 64 -18.04 6.98 -10.97
N LEU A 65 -18.85 5.99 -10.56
CA LEU A 65 -18.69 5.33 -9.26
C LEU A 65 -17.32 4.66 -9.08
N LYS A 66 -16.76 4.07 -10.14
CA LYS A 66 -15.43 3.46 -10.10
C LYS A 66 -14.34 4.52 -9.92
N TYR A 67 -14.42 5.64 -10.65
CA TYR A 67 -13.47 6.75 -10.52
C TYR A 67 -13.59 7.47 -9.17
N GLU A 68 -14.80 7.65 -8.65
CA GLU A 68 -15.03 8.19 -7.30
C GLU A 68 -14.45 7.28 -6.22
N GLN A 69 -14.61 5.96 -6.32
CA GLN A 69 -14.00 5.01 -5.39
C GLN A 69 -12.47 5.04 -5.43
N ILE A 70 -11.87 5.19 -6.61
CA ILE A 70 -10.42 5.33 -6.79
C ILE A 70 -9.94 6.65 -6.18
N ALA A 71 -10.61 7.77 -6.48
CA ALA A 71 -10.26 9.09 -5.95
C ALA A 71 -10.44 9.19 -4.41
N LYS A 72 -11.43 8.49 -3.86
CA LYS A 72 -11.65 8.42 -2.41
C LYS A 72 -10.54 7.62 -1.72
N LYS A 73 -10.12 6.51 -2.32
CA LYS A 73 -8.95 5.74 -1.88
C LYS A 73 -7.67 6.57 -1.98
N GLU A 74 -7.51 7.38 -3.03
CA GLU A 74 -6.35 8.25 -3.20
C GLU A 74 -6.26 9.31 -2.10
N LYS A 75 -7.35 10.02 -1.79
CA LYS A 75 -7.39 10.99 -0.68
C LYS A 75 -7.17 10.34 0.69
N GLU A 76 -7.73 9.15 0.91
CA GLU A 76 -7.50 8.37 2.13
C GLU A 76 -6.03 7.93 2.23
N LEU A 77 -5.43 7.50 1.12
CA LEU A 77 -4.02 7.13 1.04
C LEU A 77 -3.11 8.35 1.26
N GLU A 78 -3.42 9.50 0.69
CA GLU A 78 -2.69 10.76 0.90
C GLU A 78 -2.76 11.19 2.37
N PHE A 79 -3.93 11.07 3.00
CA PHE A 79 -4.10 11.36 4.42
C PHE A 79 -3.25 10.41 5.29
N ILE A 80 -3.34 9.10 5.04
CA ILE A 80 -2.54 8.08 5.74
C ILE A 80 -1.04 8.32 5.52
N VAL A 81 -0.60 8.61 4.29
CA VAL A 81 0.81 8.90 3.99
C VAL A 81 1.28 10.16 4.70
N LYS A 82 0.44 11.20 4.79
CA LYS A 82 0.76 12.44 5.50
C LYS A 82 0.86 12.23 7.01
N GLU A 83 -0.05 11.46 7.61
CA GLU A 83 0.05 11.07 9.02
C GLU A 83 1.28 10.21 9.30
N ARG A 84 1.54 9.21 8.45
CA ARG A 84 2.73 8.36 8.56
C ARG A 84 4.02 9.16 8.40
N ARG A 85 4.07 10.14 7.49
CA ARG A 85 5.22 11.05 7.34
C ARG A 85 5.44 11.93 8.57
N LYS A 86 4.38 12.50 9.15
CA LYS A 86 4.49 13.25 10.41
C LYS A 86 5.02 12.38 11.55
N PHE A 87 4.46 11.17 11.71
CA PHE A 87 4.93 10.21 12.70
C PHE A 87 6.39 9.81 12.47
N LEU A 88 6.81 9.64 11.21
CA LEU A 88 8.20 9.38 10.86
C LEU A 88 9.11 10.58 11.18
N GLU A 89 8.70 11.82 10.88
CA GLU A 89 9.47 13.04 11.24
C GLU A 89 9.61 13.21 12.76
N GLU A 90 8.55 12.93 13.52
CA GLU A 90 8.58 12.96 14.98
C GLU A 90 9.47 11.84 15.54
N SER A 91 9.37 10.63 14.99
CA SER A 91 10.21 9.49 15.36
C SER A 91 11.68 9.72 14.99
N GLN A 92 11.96 10.39 13.87
CA GLN A 92 13.31 10.76 13.45
C GLN A 92 13.99 11.73 14.42
N LYS A 93 13.24 12.52 15.20
CA LYS A 93 13.83 13.35 16.29
C LYS A 93 14.32 12.52 17.47
N ILE A 94 13.73 11.34 17.69
CA ILE A 94 14.07 10.41 18.78
C ILE A 94 15.13 9.41 18.31
N LEU A 95 15.17 9.10 17.02
CA LEU A 95 16.13 8.18 16.41
C LEU A 95 17.46 8.93 16.18
N PRO A 96 18.56 8.53 16.84
CA PRO A 96 19.84 9.23 16.70
C PRO A 96 20.32 9.18 15.25
N THR A 97 20.51 10.37 14.65
CA THR A 97 21.13 10.51 13.34
C THR A 97 22.61 10.11 13.41
N GLU A 98 23.15 9.55 12.32
CA GLU A 98 24.48 8.91 12.22
C GLU A 98 25.66 9.66 12.86
N LYS A 99 25.57 10.99 12.98
CA LYS A 99 26.62 11.87 13.51
C LYS A 99 26.78 11.81 15.03
N GLU A 100 25.88 11.12 15.72
CA GLU A 100 25.77 11.23 17.15
C GLU A 100 26.39 10.06 17.93
N ILE A 101 26.68 8.92 17.31
CA ILE A 101 27.24 7.75 18.00
C ILE A 101 28.58 8.06 18.69
N PRO A 102 29.57 8.73 18.05
CA PRO A 102 30.82 9.08 18.74
C PRO A 102 30.62 9.99 19.96
N ILE A 103 29.61 10.86 19.92
CA ILE A 103 29.24 11.74 21.04
C ILE A 103 28.65 10.91 22.19
N LEU A 104 27.80 9.92 21.89
CA LEU A 104 27.31 8.95 22.88
C LEU A 104 28.48 8.25 23.59
N LEU A 105 29.42 7.72 22.81
CA LEU A 105 30.55 6.96 23.37
C LEU A 105 31.40 7.84 24.29
N ASN A 106 31.66 9.09 23.89
CA ASN A 106 32.36 10.06 24.73
C ASN A 106 31.59 10.40 26.01
N ASN A 107 30.27 10.59 25.92
CA ASN A 107 29.44 10.90 27.08
C ASN A 107 29.43 9.75 28.09
N ILE A 108 29.30 8.50 27.63
CA ILE A 108 29.35 7.31 28.49
C ILE A 108 30.72 7.19 29.16
N ALA A 109 31.82 7.41 28.42
CA ALA A 109 33.16 7.37 28.98
C ALA A 109 33.40 8.47 30.03
N GLN A 110 32.90 9.69 29.79
CA GLN A 110 32.96 10.79 30.76
C GLN A 110 32.13 10.50 32.01
N LEU A 111 30.93 9.92 31.86
CA LEU A 111 30.08 9.50 32.98
C LEU A 111 30.78 8.45 33.85
N ALA A 112 31.37 7.43 33.23
CA ALA A 112 32.13 6.41 33.95
C ALA A 112 33.27 7.04 34.76
N LYS A 113 34.04 7.95 34.14
CA LYS A 113 35.12 8.68 34.82
C LYS A 113 34.60 9.56 35.96
N LYS A 114 33.48 10.27 35.76
CA LYS A 114 32.84 11.12 36.77
C LYS A 114 32.37 10.32 37.99
N ARG A 115 31.91 9.09 37.79
CA ARG A 115 31.53 8.14 38.85
C ARG A 115 32.72 7.42 39.49
N GLY A 116 33.95 7.74 39.10
CA GLY A 116 35.16 7.12 39.64
C GLY A 116 35.34 5.66 39.20
N LEU A 117 34.69 5.25 38.11
CA LEU A 117 34.84 3.92 37.52
C LEU A 117 36.06 3.90 36.61
N LYS A 118 36.82 2.80 36.68
CA LYS A 118 37.95 2.56 35.79
C LYS A 118 37.48 1.73 34.60
N VAL A 119 37.30 2.38 33.46
CA VAL A 119 36.98 1.70 32.20
C VAL A 119 38.19 0.87 31.75
N LEU A 120 37.98 -0.44 31.56
CA LEU A 120 38.99 -1.37 31.08
C LEU A 120 38.90 -1.56 29.56
N GLN A 121 37.68 -1.70 29.06
CA GLN A 121 37.43 -1.98 27.64
C GLN A 121 36.15 -1.29 27.21
N PHE A 122 36.20 -0.64 26.05
CA PHE A 122 35.04 -0.07 25.38
C PHE A 122 35.17 -0.40 23.89
N VAL A 123 34.35 -1.33 23.40
CA VAL A 123 34.45 -1.82 22.02
C VAL A 123 33.08 -1.86 21.35
N PRO A 124 32.82 -1.02 20.34
CA PRO A 124 31.66 -1.19 19.47
C PRO A 124 31.87 -2.41 18.57
N LYS A 125 30.83 -3.23 18.44
CA LYS A 125 30.81 -4.41 17.55
C LYS A 125 30.26 -4.04 16.17
N PRO A 126 30.47 -4.93 15.16
CA PRO A 126 29.86 -4.75 13.85
C PRO A 126 28.34 -4.56 13.95
N GLU A 127 27.81 -3.68 13.10
CA GLU A 127 26.38 -3.40 13.04
C GLU A 127 25.60 -4.67 12.63
N ILE A 128 24.56 -4.98 13.38
CA ILE A 128 23.60 -6.04 13.06
C ILE A 128 22.47 -5.41 12.28
N GLN A 129 22.40 -5.73 11.00
CA GLN A 129 21.37 -5.21 10.11
C GLN A 129 19.99 -5.75 10.52
N LYS A 130 19.00 -4.86 10.68
CA LYS A 130 17.57 -5.18 10.82
C LYS A 130 16.74 -4.42 9.77
N ASN A 131 15.46 -4.77 9.65
CA ASN A 131 14.56 -4.06 8.74
C ASN A 131 14.39 -2.62 9.22
N TYR A 132 14.74 -1.64 8.37
CA TYR A 132 14.60 -0.19 8.64
C TYR A 132 15.57 0.40 9.68
N TYR A 133 16.33 -0.41 10.42
CA TYR A 133 17.34 0.03 11.40
C TYR A 133 18.50 -0.96 11.53
N ASN A 134 19.63 -0.52 12.06
CA ASN A 134 20.76 -1.35 12.46
C ASN A 134 20.93 -1.30 13.98
N GLU A 135 21.19 -2.44 14.59
CA GLU A 135 21.59 -2.54 16.00
C GLU A 135 23.11 -2.46 16.07
N ILE A 136 23.64 -1.68 17.00
CA ILE A 136 25.09 -1.56 17.24
C ILE A 136 25.37 -2.01 18.67
N PRO A 137 25.86 -3.26 18.86
CA PRO A 137 26.25 -3.73 20.17
C PRO A 137 27.52 -3.02 20.64
N ILE A 138 27.56 -2.64 21.91
CA ILE A 138 28.68 -1.98 22.54
C ILE A 138 29.05 -2.79 23.78
N GLU A 139 30.24 -3.38 23.77
CA GLU A 139 30.80 -4.05 24.94
C GLU A 139 31.57 -3.05 25.80
N LEU A 140 31.18 -2.96 27.06
CA LEU A 140 31.79 -2.10 28.05
C LEU A 140 32.18 -2.91 29.29
N SER A 141 33.48 -2.90 29.60
CA SER A 141 34.03 -3.49 30.83
C SER A 141 34.66 -2.41 31.70
N PHE A 142 34.32 -2.39 32.98
CA PHE A 142 34.81 -1.41 33.94
C PHE A 142 34.92 -2.00 35.34
N THR A 143 35.74 -1.37 36.19
CA THR A 143 35.87 -1.73 37.60
C THR A 143 35.51 -0.58 38.52
N GLY A 144 34.91 -0.91 39.66
CA GLY A 144 34.55 0.05 40.69
C GLY A 144 33.77 -0.56 41.85
N SER A 145 33.34 0.29 42.79
CA SER A 145 32.47 -0.13 43.89
C SER A 145 31.04 -0.38 43.41
N PHE A 146 30.29 -1.20 44.15
CA PHE A 146 28.88 -1.52 43.83
C PHE A 146 28.02 -0.27 43.65
N ASN A 147 28.11 0.70 44.57
CA ASN A 147 27.33 1.93 44.50
C ASN A 147 27.64 2.76 43.24
N ASN A 148 28.92 2.85 42.87
CA ASN A 148 29.32 3.61 41.69
C ASN A 148 28.90 2.90 40.40
N THR A 149 29.01 1.56 40.36
CA THR A 149 28.52 0.74 39.25
C THR A 149 27.02 0.91 39.06
N PHE A 150 26.23 0.80 40.12
CA PHE A 150 24.78 0.96 40.04
C PHE A 150 24.38 2.37 39.59
N ALA A 151 24.99 3.41 40.18
CA ALA A 151 24.73 4.80 39.79
C ALA A 151 25.09 5.06 38.33
N PHE A 152 26.18 4.47 37.83
CA PHE A 152 26.57 4.58 36.43
C PHE A 152 25.56 3.91 35.49
N LEU A 153 25.12 2.69 35.79
CA LEU A 153 24.12 2.01 34.96
C LEU A 153 22.81 2.81 34.90
N ASN A 154 22.37 3.35 36.05
CA ASN A 154 21.20 4.21 36.11
C ASN A 154 21.37 5.52 35.32
N ASP A 155 22.55 6.16 35.36
CA ASP A 155 22.81 7.34 34.55
C ASP A 155 22.78 7.04 33.05
N VAL A 156 23.28 5.88 32.63
CA VAL A 156 23.28 5.46 31.22
C VAL A 156 21.86 5.21 30.71
N GLU A 157 20.98 4.62 31.51
CA GLU A 157 19.56 4.45 31.17
C GLU A 157 18.80 5.77 31.06
N ASN A 158 19.22 6.81 31.80
CA ASN A 158 18.61 8.15 31.78
C ASN A 158 19.19 9.09 30.71
N LEU A 159 20.08 8.61 29.84
CA LEU A 159 20.56 9.40 28.70
C LEU A 159 19.39 9.71 27.76
N GLU A 160 19.39 10.89 27.12
CA GLU A 160 18.37 11.32 26.15
C GLU A 160 18.31 10.47 24.87
N ARG A 161 19.02 9.34 24.82
CA ARG A 161 19.24 8.51 23.63
C ARG A 161 18.81 7.08 23.89
N LEU A 162 18.35 6.41 22.84
CA LEU A 162 17.93 5.01 22.87
C LEU A 162 19.11 4.06 23.04
N VAL A 163 19.50 3.82 24.30
CA VAL A 163 20.50 2.83 24.69
C VAL A 163 19.82 1.79 25.59
N ASN A 164 19.84 0.53 25.16
CA ASN A 164 19.28 -0.58 25.93
C ASN A 164 20.41 -1.40 26.56
N LEU A 165 20.29 -1.69 27.85
CA LEU A 165 21.15 -2.64 28.53
C LEU A 165 20.65 -4.07 28.28
N ILE A 166 21.46 -4.90 27.62
CA ILE A 166 21.08 -6.27 27.24
C ILE A 166 21.62 -7.31 28.21
N SER A 167 22.87 -7.12 28.64
CA SER A 167 23.50 -8.03 29.59
C SER A 167 24.42 -7.29 30.54
N VAL A 168 24.47 -7.79 31.78
CA VAL A 168 25.44 -7.38 32.80
C VAL A 168 25.95 -8.64 33.48
N GLU A 169 27.27 -8.78 33.53
CA GLU A 169 27.99 -9.76 34.33
C GLU A 169 28.82 -9.00 35.35
N ILE A 170 28.58 -9.28 36.64
CA ILE A 170 29.33 -8.69 37.74
C ILE A 170 30.14 -9.81 38.40
N THR A 171 31.44 -9.60 38.50
CA THR A 171 32.37 -10.51 39.19
C THR A 171 33.13 -9.73 40.24
N GLN A 172 33.27 -10.31 41.43
CA GLN A 172 34.11 -9.71 42.46
C GLN A 172 35.59 -9.91 42.09
N GLN A 173 36.33 -8.81 41.93
CA GLN A 173 37.76 -8.85 41.62
C GLN A 173 38.60 -8.69 42.90
N ASP A 174 38.13 -7.85 43.83
CA ASP A 174 38.77 -7.62 45.13
C ASP A 174 37.70 -7.32 46.20
N LYS A 175 38.09 -7.15 47.48
CA LYS A 175 37.15 -6.96 48.61
C LYS A 175 36.05 -5.93 48.33
N ASP A 176 36.42 -4.77 47.80
CA ASP A 176 35.50 -3.66 47.49
C ASP A 176 35.43 -3.30 45.99
N THR A 177 36.04 -4.10 45.12
CA THR A 177 36.11 -3.82 43.68
C THR A 177 35.39 -4.90 42.88
N LEU A 178 34.39 -4.47 42.11
CA LEU A 178 33.66 -5.28 41.18
C LEU A 178 34.17 -5.05 39.77
N LEU A 179 34.41 -6.13 39.04
CA LEU A 179 34.56 -6.14 37.60
C LEU A 179 33.16 -6.30 37.00
N THR A 180 32.73 -5.32 36.21
CA THR A 180 31.45 -5.36 35.51
C THR A 180 31.70 -5.40 34.02
N LYS A 181 31.15 -6.41 33.36
CA LYS A 181 31.06 -6.50 31.89
C LYS A 181 29.61 -6.28 31.50
N SER A 182 29.38 -5.40 30.54
CA SER A 182 28.05 -5.00 30.14
C SER A 182 27.96 -4.87 28.62
N THR A 183 26.82 -5.25 28.08
CA THR A 183 26.52 -5.10 26.65
C THR A 183 25.34 -4.15 26.50
N PHE A 184 25.58 -3.04 25.81
CA PHE A 184 24.57 -2.05 25.46
C PHE A 184 24.26 -2.10 23.98
N TYR A 185 23.00 -1.90 23.61
CA TYR A 185 22.57 -1.79 22.22
C TYR A 185 22.13 -0.37 21.96
N THR A 186 22.70 0.25 20.93
CA THR A 186 22.19 1.50 20.36
C THR A 186 21.63 1.22 18.96
N PHE A 187 20.70 2.03 18.52
CA PHE A 187 19.99 1.83 17.26
C PHE A 187 20.36 2.93 16.27
N LYS A 188 20.56 2.54 15.01
CA LYS A 188 20.79 3.45 13.90
C LYS A 188 19.67 3.29 12.89
N TYR A 189 18.92 4.35 12.62
CA TYR A 189 17.90 4.29 11.58
C TYR A 189 18.55 4.26 10.20
N THR A 190 18.17 3.29 9.37
CA THR A 190 18.66 3.17 7.99
C THR A 190 17.57 3.50 6.97
N GLY A 191 16.29 3.40 7.34
CA GLY A 191 15.16 3.67 6.44
C GLY A 191 15.07 2.74 5.22
N VAL A 192 15.94 1.73 5.15
CA VAL A 192 16.00 0.75 4.07
C VAL A 192 15.54 -0.59 4.61
N GLU A 193 14.60 -1.22 3.92
CA GLU A 193 14.17 -2.58 4.22
C GLU A 193 15.28 -3.56 3.85
N LEU A 194 15.60 -4.53 4.72
CA LEU A 194 16.60 -5.51 4.36
C LEU A 194 16.06 -6.39 3.27
N LYS A 195 16.81 -6.44 2.16
CA LYS A 195 16.57 -7.46 1.15
C LYS A 195 16.78 -8.82 1.82
N PRO A 196 15.77 -9.70 1.86
CA PRO A 196 15.97 -11.04 2.37
C PRO A 196 17.11 -11.66 1.57
N GLN A 197 18.22 -11.98 2.26
CA GLN A 197 19.30 -12.73 1.62
C GLN A 197 18.68 -14.03 1.14
N GLY A 198 18.58 -14.18 -0.18
CA GLY A 198 18.10 -15.39 -0.80
C GLY A 198 18.90 -16.55 -0.21
N LYS A 199 18.18 -17.50 0.40
CA LYS A 199 18.75 -18.81 0.72
C LYS A 199 19.32 -19.36 -0.59
N LYS A 200 20.64 -19.42 -0.69
CA LYS A 200 21.31 -20.25 -1.69
C LYS A 200 21.23 -21.71 -1.25
#